data_AF-A0A821IRX2-F1
#
_entry.id   AF-A0A821IRX2-F1
#
_cell.length_a   1.000
_cell.length_b   1.000
_cell.length_c   1.000
_cell.angle_alpha   90.00
_cell.angle_beta   90.00
_cell.angle_gamma   90.00
#
_symmetry.space_group_name_H-M   'P 1'
#
loop_
_entity.id
_entity.type
_entity.pdbx_description
1 polymer ?
#
loop_
_entity_poly.entity_id
_entity_poly.type
_entity_poly.pdbx_seq_one_letter_code
_entity_poly.pdbx_strand_id
1 'polypeptide(L)'
;MTENNLEQFVPAFLNASWSNDVIMKMTDIFEKQTSSTISSFVSASLKSLITIEHWTWQMLSKYSQQWINLDDCVKFFHVLHSFNLKLISNNDEIQPDTKISLIIPSSIAWIDGVLEQIKSSNDTFLTLVCMWFDTVSYLAHDISDIVYLPTLLHLNSRLSREFLITDQYKFYLKQLCDPNLTQSVFNPKQRFYLKTCSFSLNVCLSSKSQNLPFTGAEIIKFLNEDYSQMILINSYTIDSWSGELLACIAHIIGLMCSACWWCELKPQYIQLIVPSEDTTYEHIFALIRLVSYQPYHQRISAQSYNDETVLIDASLGFLLSTVETYDLGCFISSQTNLPTILWSIAQTSPYDRIRVCAYGFLAEILSDKQLKALKISNNMCEFFFHILEQAWNHPTKRWKKITIQHLLKGIFIRACFVLRRYANNCPPIKMSFLTQMKS
;
A
#
# COMPACT_ATOMS: atom_id res chain seq x y z
N MET A 1 19.31 17.27 28.26
CA MET A 1 19.35 17.69 26.85
C MET A 1 20.78 17.51 26.37
N THR A 2 21.13 16.31 25.90
CA THR A 2 22.48 15.96 25.46
C THR A 2 22.42 15.57 23.98
N GLU A 3 23.02 16.42 23.15
CA GLU A 3 23.72 16.13 21.89
C GLU A 3 23.17 15.03 20.96
N ASN A 4 22.09 15.33 20.24
CA ASN A 4 21.78 14.72 18.94
C ASN A 4 22.17 15.69 17.81
N ASN A 5 23.41 16.19 17.82
CA ASN A 5 23.82 17.22 16.86
C ASN A 5 24.22 16.59 15.52
N LEU A 6 23.22 16.17 14.74
CA LEU A 6 23.42 15.58 13.40
C LEU A 6 24.34 16.45 12.53
N GLU A 7 24.19 17.77 12.63
CA GLU A 7 24.94 18.77 11.85
C GLU A 7 26.47 18.64 11.98
N GLN A 8 26.97 18.18 13.14
CA GLN A 8 28.41 18.02 13.36
C GLN A 8 29.01 16.85 12.58
N PHE A 9 28.21 15.85 12.24
CA PHE A 9 28.67 14.63 11.58
C PHE A 9 28.53 14.68 10.06
N VAL A 10 27.62 15.50 9.53
CA VAL A 10 27.32 15.58 8.09
C VAL A 10 28.56 15.94 7.23
N PRO A 11 29.39 16.95 7.56
CA PRO A 11 30.56 17.25 6.74
C PRO A 11 31.55 16.08 6.65
N ALA A 12 31.78 15.38 7.77
CA ALA A 12 32.67 14.22 7.81
C ALA A 12 32.08 13.03 7.04
N PHE A 13 30.76 12.83 7.13
CA PHE A 13 30.04 11.79 6.42
C PHE A 13 30.10 11.95 4.89
N LEU A 14 30.02 13.19 4.39
CA LEU A 14 30.01 13.47 2.95
C LEU A 14 31.39 13.42 2.28
N ASN A 15 32.48 13.61 3.02
CA ASN A 15 33.83 13.75 2.46
C ASN A 15 34.50 12.41 2.05
N ALA A 16 33.71 11.37 1.72
CA ALA A 16 34.13 10.09 1.17
C ALA A 16 35.22 9.30 1.95
N SER A 17 35.56 9.73 3.17
CA SER A 17 36.50 9.03 4.05
C SER A 17 35.83 7.97 4.94
N TRP A 18 34.50 7.80 4.81
CA TRP A 18 33.61 6.83 5.48
C TRP A 18 34.21 6.20 6.73
N SER A 19 34.59 7.05 7.68
CA SER A 19 35.06 6.59 8.96
C SER A 19 33.92 5.78 9.59
N ASN A 20 34.18 4.51 9.89
CA ASN A 20 33.21 3.63 10.56
C ASN A 20 32.63 4.32 11.81
N ASP A 21 33.44 5.09 12.54
CA ASP A 21 33.00 5.85 13.72
C ASP A 21 31.92 6.90 13.40
N VAL A 22 32.01 7.57 12.24
CA VAL A 22 31.01 8.58 11.82
C VAL A 22 29.71 7.90 11.42
N ILE A 23 29.79 6.82 10.64
CA ILE A 23 28.62 6.05 10.19
C ILE A 23 27.89 5.45 11.40
N MET A 24 28.62 4.88 12.35
CA MET A 24 28.05 4.31 13.58
C MET A 24 27.39 5.38 14.45
N LYS A 25 28.01 6.54 14.65
CA LYS A 25 27.39 7.65 15.40
C LYS A 25 26.11 8.16 14.73
N MET A 26 26.11 8.27 13.40
CA MET A 26 24.89 8.66 12.68
C MET A 26 23.80 7.59 12.80
N THR A 27 24.17 6.31 12.68
CA THR A 27 23.28 5.17 12.90
C THR A 27 22.60 5.27 14.27
N ASP A 28 23.39 5.48 15.33
CA ASP A 28 22.88 5.63 16.70
C ASP A 28 21.92 6.83 16.85
N ILE A 29 22.20 7.95 16.17
CA ILE A 29 21.33 9.14 16.20
C ILE A 29 19.97 8.83 15.59
N PHE A 30 19.92 8.13 14.45
CA PHE A 30 18.68 7.76 13.78
C PHE A 30 17.91 6.67 14.52
N GLU A 31 18.59 5.66 15.07
CA GLU A 31 17.96 4.58 15.85
C GLU A 31 17.22 5.13 17.09
N LYS A 32 17.80 6.14 17.75
CA LYS A 32 17.21 6.80 18.94
C LYS A 32 15.93 7.57 18.65
N GLN A 33 15.58 7.83 17.39
CA GLN A 33 14.37 8.57 17.06
C GLN A 33 13.12 7.69 17.24
N THR A 34 12.19 8.22 18.03
CA THR A 34 10.90 7.60 18.35
C THR A 34 9.76 8.39 17.72
N SER A 35 8.54 7.83 17.73
CA SER A 35 7.34 8.55 17.26
C SER A 35 7.16 9.90 17.96
N SER A 36 7.53 10.02 19.24
CA SER A 36 7.41 11.26 20.03
C SER A 36 8.54 12.27 19.82
N THR A 37 9.71 11.88 19.30
CA THR A 37 10.86 12.79 19.14
C THR A 37 11.09 13.21 17.69
N ILE A 38 10.61 12.42 16.73
CA ILE A 38 10.93 12.59 15.31
C ILE A 38 10.54 13.96 14.74
N SER A 39 9.38 14.52 15.12
CA SER A 39 8.96 15.83 14.60
C SER A 39 9.92 16.96 15.03
N SER A 40 10.28 16.99 16.31
CA SER A 40 11.25 17.97 16.83
C SER A 40 12.63 17.82 16.20
N PHE A 41 13.07 16.57 15.97
CA PHE A 41 14.35 16.26 15.32
C PHE A 41 14.37 16.70 13.86
N VAL A 42 13.31 16.40 13.10
CA VAL A 42 13.18 16.82 11.70
C VAL A 42 13.21 18.33 11.58
N SER A 43 12.48 19.03 12.46
CA SER A 43 12.46 20.50 12.47
C SER A 43 13.83 21.11 12.78
N ALA A 44 14.59 20.50 13.69
CA ALA A 44 15.91 20.98 14.11
C ALA A 44 17.03 20.66 13.11
N SER A 45 16.89 19.59 12.32
CA SER A 45 17.97 19.05 11.47
C SER A 45 17.59 18.88 10.00
N LEU A 46 16.55 19.58 9.54
CA LEU A 46 15.98 19.42 8.19
C LEU A 46 17.03 19.49 7.08
N LYS A 47 17.93 20.48 7.12
CA LYS A 47 18.96 20.67 6.09
C LYS A 47 19.94 19.51 6.03
N SER A 48 20.40 19.03 7.19
CA SER A 48 21.24 17.85 7.28
C SER A 48 20.53 16.59 6.80
N LEU A 49 19.26 16.41 7.15
CA LEU A 49 18.45 15.27 6.71
C LEU A 49 18.29 15.25 5.18
N ILE A 50 17.95 16.39 4.56
CA ILE A 50 17.88 16.52 3.09
C ILE A 50 19.22 16.15 2.45
N THR A 51 20.32 16.60 3.06
CA THR A 51 21.66 16.33 2.54
C THR A 51 22.02 14.84 2.61
N ILE A 52 21.64 14.15 3.69
CA ILE A 52 21.84 12.70 3.87
C ILE A 52 20.98 11.91 2.89
N GLU A 53 19.73 12.29 2.67
CA GLU A 53 18.85 11.62 1.71
C GLU A 53 19.33 11.80 0.26
N HIS A 54 19.76 13.01 -0.10
CA HIS A 54 20.39 13.27 -1.40
C HIS A 54 21.66 12.44 -1.59
N TRP A 55 22.51 12.37 -0.57
CA TRP A 55 23.69 11.51 -0.59
C TRP A 55 23.28 10.05 -0.80
N THR A 56 22.24 9.58 -0.10
CA THR A 56 21.79 8.20 -0.19
C THR A 56 21.32 7.83 -1.59
N TRP A 57 20.51 8.69 -2.22
CA TRP A 57 20.10 8.52 -3.62
C TRP A 57 21.29 8.53 -4.59
N GLN A 58 22.29 9.39 -4.37
CA GLN A 58 23.52 9.38 -5.18
C GLN A 58 24.32 8.09 -5.03
N MET A 59 24.44 7.59 -3.80
CA MET A 59 25.16 6.36 -3.48
C MET A 59 24.50 5.14 -4.12
N LEU A 60 23.17 5.07 -4.08
CA LEU A 60 22.39 4.04 -4.78
C LEU A 60 22.53 4.17 -6.30
N SER A 61 22.63 5.39 -6.84
CA SER A 61 22.63 5.68 -8.28
C SER A 61 23.96 5.46 -9.01
N LYS A 62 25.10 5.63 -8.33
CA LYS A 62 26.41 5.63 -9.01
C LYS A 62 27.52 4.82 -8.34
N TYR A 63 27.43 4.61 -7.02
CA TYR A 63 28.58 4.18 -6.22
C TYR A 63 28.34 2.86 -5.47
N SER A 64 27.34 2.06 -5.85
CA SER A 64 26.95 0.82 -5.15
C SER A 64 28.15 -0.08 -4.81
N GLN A 65 29.05 -0.29 -5.77
CA GLN A 65 30.22 -1.16 -5.61
C GLN A 65 31.17 -0.73 -4.48
N GLN A 66 31.16 0.54 -4.07
CA GLN A 66 32.11 1.08 -3.09
C GLN A 66 31.68 0.85 -1.63
N TRP A 67 30.38 0.75 -1.36
CA TRP A 67 29.84 0.73 0.01
C TRP A 67 29.07 -0.55 0.36
N ILE A 68 28.65 -1.32 -0.65
CA ILE A 68 27.73 -2.44 -0.48
C ILE A 68 28.28 -3.62 0.33
N ASN A 69 29.60 -3.75 0.39
CA ASN A 69 30.28 -4.80 1.14
C ASN A 69 30.73 -4.33 2.53
N LEU A 70 30.38 -3.09 2.92
CA LEU A 70 30.69 -2.54 4.24
C LEU A 70 29.48 -2.69 5.15
N ASP A 71 29.57 -3.59 6.13
CA ASP A 71 28.45 -3.94 7.02
C ASP A 71 27.86 -2.70 7.74
N ASP A 72 28.72 -1.79 8.20
CA ASP A 72 28.31 -0.54 8.86
C ASP A 72 27.50 0.36 7.91
N CYS A 73 27.89 0.44 6.64
CA CYS A 73 27.13 1.17 5.63
C CYS A 73 25.76 0.51 5.41
N VAL A 74 25.71 -0.80 5.19
CA VAL A 74 24.45 -1.53 4.98
C VAL A 74 23.52 -1.36 6.18
N LYS A 75 24.05 -1.46 7.41
CA LYS A 75 23.30 -1.19 8.65
C LYS A 75 22.74 0.24 8.66
N PHE A 76 23.55 1.23 8.32
CA PHE A 76 23.12 2.62 8.25
C PHE A 76 21.94 2.80 7.28
N PHE A 77 21.99 2.19 6.10
CA PHE A 77 20.87 2.22 5.15
C PHE A 77 19.59 1.60 5.75
N HIS A 78 19.67 0.46 6.43
CA HIS A 78 18.51 -0.14 7.09
C HIS A 78 17.90 0.75 8.18
N VAL A 79 18.75 1.42 8.95
CA VAL A 79 18.31 2.35 10.00
C VAL A 79 17.67 3.59 9.39
N LEU A 80 18.25 4.15 8.32
CA LEU A 80 17.69 5.30 7.61
C LEU A 80 16.34 4.97 6.98
N HIS A 81 16.20 3.80 6.36
CA HIS A 81 14.91 3.31 5.88
C HIS A 81 13.86 3.22 6.99
N SER A 82 14.24 2.66 8.15
CA SER A 82 13.35 2.56 9.31
C SER A 82 12.95 3.94 9.85
N PHE A 83 13.87 4.90 9.84
CA PHE A 83 13.58 6.30 10.16
C PHE A 83 12.58 6.91 9.17
N ASN A 84 12.74 6.66 7.87
CA ASN A 84 11.83 7.16 6.84
C ASN A 84 10.42 6.58 6.98
N LEU A 85 10.27 5.30 7.30
CA LEU A 85 8.95 4.72 7.59
C LEU A 85 8.31 5.39 8.82
N LYS A 86 9.07 5.64 9.89
CA LYS A 86 8.57 6.41 11.06
C LYS A 86 8.17 7.83 10.67
N LEU A 87 8.91 8.47 9.77
CA LEU A 87 8.61 9.82 9.27
C LEU A 87 7.31 9.86 8.46
N ILE A 88 7.08 8.88 7.59
CA ILE A 88 5.79 8.75 6.87
C ILE A 88 4.67 8.55 7.90
N SER A 89 4.90 7.68 8.89
CA SER A 89 3.93 7.32 9.92
C SER A 89 3.49 8.46 10.84
N ASN A 90 4.37 9.44 11.11
CA ASN A 90 4.09 10.56 11.99
C ASN A 90 3.25 11.60 11.24
N ASN A 91 1.96 11.43 11.38
CA ASN A 91 0.99 11.88 10.39
C ASN A 91 0.42 13.28 10.69
N ASP A 92 0.58 13.77 11.92
CA ASP A 92 -0.09 14.99 12.38
C ASP A 92 0.93 16.09 12.78
N GLU A 93 2.20 15.72 12.95
CA GLU A 93 3.23 16.65 13.43
C GLU A 93 4.22 17.11 12.33
N ILE A 94 4.33 16.39 11.21
CA ILE A 94 5.26 16.71 10.11
C ILE A 94 4.49 16.99 8.83
N GLN A 95 4.72 18.16 8.24
CA GLN A 95 4.01 18.61 7.04
C GLN A 95 4.33 17.74 5.82
N PRO A 96 3.35 17.48 4.93
CA PRO A 96 3.53 16.70 3.70
C PRO A 96 4.73 17.13 2.85
N ASP A 97 4.90 18.43 2.62
CA ASP A 97 5.99 18.97 1.79
C ASP A 97 7.38 18.65 2.37
N THR A 98 7.50 18.64 3.70
CA THR A 98 8.72 18.23 4.38
C THR A 98 9.01 16.74 4.11
N LYS A 99 8.00 15.87 4.22
CA LYS A 99 8.17 14.43 3.93
C LYS A 99 8.58 14.20 2.48
N ILE A 100 7.95 14.92 1.55
CA ILE A 100 8.27 14.86 0.12
C ILE A 100 9.71 15.29 -0.12
N SER A 101 10.15 16.40 0.45
CA SER A 101 11.50 16.94 0.27
C SER A 101 12.61 16.03 0.80
N LEU A 102 12.30 15.16 1.76
CA LEU A 102 13.24 14.21 2.34
C LEU A 102 13.29 12.91 1.52
N ILE A 103 12.15 12.33 1.19
CA ILE A 103 12.09 10.96 0.66
C ILE A 103 12.17 10.93 -0.88
N ILE A 104 11.54 11.90 -1.55
CA ILE A 104 11.48 11.90 -3.02
C ILE A 104 12.80 12.42 -3.58
N PRO A 105 13.46 11.68 -4.49
CA PRO A 105 14.71 12.13 -5.09
C PRO A 105 14.50 13.42 -5.86
N SER A 106 15.41 14.37 -5.70
CA SER A 106 15.36 15.66 -6.40
C SER A 106 15.78 15.57 -7.87
N SER A 107 16.32 14.44 -8.32
CA SER A 107 16.79 14.24 -9.70
C SER A 107 16.31 12.92 -10.32
N ILE A 108 15.75 13.02 -11.51
CA ILE A 108 15.44 11.87 -12.38
C ILE A 108 16.69 11.05 -12.70
N ALA A 109 17.85 11.70 -12.83
CA ALA A 109 19.11 11.01 -13.13
C ALA A 109 19.51 10.01 -12.05
N TRP A 110 19.12 10.24 -10.78
CA TRP A 110 19.37 9.28 -9.72
C TRP A 110 18.53 8.01 -9.90
N ILE A 111 17.26 8.18 -10.23
CA ILE A 111 16.34 7.09 -10.54
C ILE A 111 16.89 6.26 -11.71
N ASP A 112 17.28 6.91 -12.80
CA ASP A 112 17.85 6.21 -13.96
C ASP A 112 19.10 5.42 -13.58
N GLY A 113 20.03 6.02 -12.84
CA GLY A 113 21.24 5.32 -12.41
C GLY A 113 20.98 4.13 -11.48
N VAL A 114 19.97 4.22 -10.60
CA VAL A 114 19.54 3.06 -9.79
C VAL A 114 18.99 1.96 -10.68
N LEU A 115 18.05 2.30 -11.59
CA LEU A 115 17.39 1.31 -12.45
C LEU A 115 18.35 0.62 -13.42
N GLU A 116 19.37 1.32 -13.94
CA GLU A 116 20.37 0.67 -14.80
C GLU A 116 21.24 -0.35 -14.03
N GLN A 117 21.53 -0.10 -12.76
CA GLN A 117 22.32 -1.03 -11.95
C GLN A 117 21.57 -2.32 -11.62
N ILE A 118 20.25 -2.26 -11.39
CA ILE A 118 19.42 -3.42 -11.02
C ILE A 118 19.63 -4.63 -11.96
N LYS A 119 19.90 -4.38 -13.24
CA LYS A 119 20.08 -5.44 -14.26
C LYS A 119 21.29 -6.35 -13.95
N SER A 120 22.37 -5.79 -13.39
CA SER A 120 23.65 -6.46 -13.13
C SER A 120 24.04 -6.53 -11.64
N SER A 121 23.16 -6.07 -10.75
CA SER A 121 23.43 -5.94 -9.33
C SER A 121 23.37 -7.26 -8.54
N ASN A 122 24.01 -7.24 -7.36
CA ASN A 122 23.94 -8.29 -6.36
C ASN A 122 22.70 -8.17 -5.45
N ASP A 123 22.51 -9.19 -4.60
CA ASP A 123 21.37 -9.35 -3.70
C ASP A 123 21.24 -8.25 -2.64
N THR A 124 22.36 -7.79 -2.06
CA THR A 124 22.37 -6.72 -1.06
C THR A 124 21.88 -5.41 -1.68
N PHE A 125 22.29 -5.09 -2.90
CA PHE A 125 21.92 -3.85 -3.59
C PHE A 125 20.41 -3.85 -3.83
N LEU A 126 19.92 -4.96 -4.37
CA LEU A 126 18.51 -5.14 -4.69
C LEU A 126 17.65 -5.03 -3.44
N THR A 127 18.10 -5.60 -2.32
CA THR A 127 17.42 -5.49 -1.03
C THR A 127 17.25 -4.03 -0.60
N LEU A 128 18.32 -3.23 -0.69
CA LEU A 128 18.28 -1.81 -0.32
C LEU A 128 17.47 -0.97 -1.32
N VAL A 129 17.59 -1.22 -2.61
CA VAL A 129 16.77 -0.53 -3.62
C VAL A 129 15.28 -0.83 -3.42
N CYS A 130 14.91 -2.08 -3.11
CA CYS A 130 13.54 -2.43 -2.77
C CYS A 130 13.03 -1.59 -1.58
N MET A 131 13.83 -1.46 -0.52
CA MET A 131 13.46 -0.64 0.65
C MET A 131 13.18 0.82 0.28
N TRP A 132 14.01 1.43 -0.57
CA TRP A 132 13.81 2.83 -0.98
C TRP A 132 12.59 3.00 -1.89
N PHE A 133 12.40 2.13 -2.86
CA PHE A 133 11.21 2.19 -3.73
C PHE A 133 9.91 1.86 -2.99
N ASP A 134 9.95 0.91 -2.06
CA ASP A 134 8.82 0.62 -1.16
C ASP A 134 8.52 1.85 -0.27
N THR A 135 9.54 2.54 0.25
CA THR A 135 9.38 3.79 1.03
C THR A 135 8.69 4.88 0.22
N VAL A 136 9.13 5.09 -1.02
CA VAL A 136 8.51 6.03 -1.95
C VAL A 136 7.05 5.65 -2.21
N SER A 137 6.78 4.36 -2.40
CA SER A 137 5.42 3.83 -2.62
C SER A 137 4.53 4.02 -1.40
N TYR A 138 5.05 3.82 -0.18
CA TYR A 138 4.34 4.10 1.06
C TYR A 138 4.01 5.59 1.22
N LEU A 139 4.96 6.48 0.91
CA LEU A 139 4.71 7.92 0.95
C LEU A 139 3.64 8.32 -0.09
N ALA A 140 3.69 7.74 -1.29
CA ALA A 140 2.70 7.99 -2.33
C ALA A 140 1.32 7.38 -2.01
N HIS A 141 1.29 6.30 -1.23
CA HIS A 141 0.07 5.76 -0.66
C HIS A 141 -0.54 6.70 0.38
N ASP A 142 0.28 7.30 1.26
CA ASP A 142 -0.20 8.25 2.27
C ASP A 142 -0.62 9.60 1.65
N ILE A 143 0.19 10.16 0.75
CA ILE A 143 -0.01 11.46 0.09
C ILE A 143 -0.32 11.26 -1.40
N SER A 144 -1.59 11.02 -1.74
CA SER A 144 -2.01 10.62 -3.08
C SER A 144 -1.56 11.51 -4.24
N ASP A 145 -1.35 12.81 -4.00
CA ASP A 145 -1.12 13.78 -5.08
C ASP A 145 0.34 13.76 -5.57
N ILE A 146 1.25 13.15 -4.80
CA ILE A 146 2.67 13.13 -5.16
C ILE A 146 2.95 12.19 -6.33
N VAL A 147 2.03 11.26 -6.63
CA VAL A 147 2.13 10.37 -7.79
C VAL A 147 2.23 11.12 -9.13
N TYR A 148 1.85 12.40 -9.15
CA TYR A 148 1.95 13.28 -10.31
C TYR A 148 3.27 14.05 -10.39
N LEU A 149 4.15 13.91 -9.40
CA LEU A 149 5.48 14.50 -9.46
C LEU A 149 6.25 13.91 -10.64
N PRO A 150 7.01 14.72 -11.42
CA PRO A 150 7.75 14.25 -12.59
C PRO A 150 8.67 13.06 -12.29
N THR A 151 9.27 13.04 -11.11
CA THR A 151 10.16 11.96 -10.66
C THR A 151 9.41 10.65 -10.45
N LEU A 152 8.21 10.67 -9.87
CA LEU A 152 7.40 9.47 -9.68
C LEU A 152 6.74 8.99 -10.97
N LEU A 153 6.30 9.91 -11.83
CA LEU A 153 5.83 9.55 -13.17
C LEU A 153 6.93 8.85 -13.97
N HIS A 154 8.15 9.39 -13.93
CA HIS A 154 9.31 8.79 -14.59
C HIS A 154 9.66 7.41 -14.01
N LEU A 155 9.77 7.29 -12.68
CA LEU A 155 10.02 6.02 -11.99
C LEU A 155 9.02 4.96 -12.40
N ASN A 156 7.73 5.24 -12.28
CA ASN A 156 6.68 4.25 -12.55
C ASN A 156 6.57 3.92 -14.04
N SER A 157 6.83 4.87 -14.94
CA SER A 157 6.92 4.61 -16.37
C SER A 157 8.05 3.62 -16.70
N ARG A 158 9.24 3.84 -16.13
CA ARG A 158 10.39 2.93 -16.29
C ARG A 158 10.13 1.56 -15.66
N LEU A 159 9.64 1.51 -14.42
CA LEU A 159 9.29 0.26 -13.73
C LEU A 159 8.30 -0.56 -14.53
N SER A 160 7.26 0.08 -15.06
CA SER A 160 6.26 -0.61 -15.86
C SER A 160 6.83 -1.21 -17.14
N ARG A 161 7.65 -0.44 -17.87
CA ARG A 161 8.17 -0.83 -19.19
C ARG A 161 9.31 -1.85 -19.11
N GLU A 162 10.19 -1.72 -18.13
CA GLU A 162 11.44 -2.46 -18.09
C GLU A 162 11.45 -3.63 -17.12
N PHE A 163 10.47 -3.68 -16.21
CA PHE A 163 10.42 -4.70 -15.18
C PHE A 163 9.06 -5.39 -15.13
N LEU A 164 7.93 -4.67 -15.07
CA LEU A 164 6.61 -5.29 -14.93
C LEU A 164 6.12 -5.99 -16.20
N ILE A 165 6.02 -5.29 -17.34
CA ILE A 165 5.52 -5.83 -18.60
C ILE A 165 6.67 -6.49 -19.36
N THR A 166 7.24 -7.53 -18.75
CA THR A 166 8.38 -8.28 -19.30
C THR A 166 8.21 -9.78 -19.11
N ASP A 167 8.88 -10.56 -19.96
CA ASP A 167 8.92 -12.03 -19.82
C ASP A 167 9.56 -12.46 -18.49
N GLN A 168 10.49 -11.67 -17.96
CA GLN A 168 11.15 -11.96 -16.68
C GLN A 168 10.18 -11.87 -15.50
N TYR A 169 9.29 -10.86 -15.48
CA TYR A 169 8.24 -10.78 -14.48
C TYR A 169 7.28 -11.96 -14.58
N LYS A 170 6.82 -12.30 -15.81
CA LYS A 170 5.97 -13.47 -16.05
C LYS A 170 6.62 -14.76 -15.59
N PHE A 171 7.90 -14.94 -15.89
CA PHE A 171 8.65 -16.10 -15.45
C PHE A 171 8.62 -16.23 -13.92
N TYR A 172 8.89 -15.14 -13.19
CA TYR A 172 8.83 -15.15 -11.73
C TYR A 172 7.41 -15.34 -11.18
N LEU A 173 6.40 -14.78 -11.83
CA LEU A 173 5.00 -14.98 -11.44
C LEU A 173 4.59 -16.45 -11.60
N LYS A 174 4.98 -17.09 -12.71
CA LYS A 174 4.75 -18.52 -12.96
C LYS A 174 5.42 -19.42 -11.93
N GLN A 175 6.59 -19.03 -11.41
CA GLN A 175 7.24 -19.79 -10.33
C GLN A 175 6.40 -19.82 -9.05
N LEU A 176 5.56 -18.81 -8.79
CA LEU A 176 4.61 -18.83 -7.67
C LEU A 176 3.50 -19.86 -7.84
N CYS A 177 3.31 -20.41 -9.04
CA CYS A 177 2.36 -21.47 -9.31
C CYS A 177 2.94 -22.87 -9.04
N ASP A 178 4.24 -23.00 -8.73
CA ASP A 178 4.84 -24.30 -8.42
C ASP A 178 4.51 -24.71 -6.97
N PRO A 179 3.72 -25.78 -6.74
CA PRO A 179 3.39 -26.24 -5.39
C PRO A 179 4.61 -26.75 -4.61
N ASN A 180 5.74 -27.02 -5.28
CA ASN A 180 6.99 -27.43 -4.66
C ASN A 180 7.97 -26.26 -4.48
N LEU A 181 7.52 -25.00 -4.66
CA LEU A 181 8.36 -23.83 -4.49
C LEU A 181 8.95 -23.82 -3.07
N THR A 182 10.23 -24.18 -2.96
CA THR A 182 10.93 -24.12 -1.67
C THR A 182 11.07 -22.66 -1.25
N GLN A 183 10.75 -22.34 0.00
CA GLN A 183 10.83 -20.97 0.54
C GLN A 183 12.23 -20.33 0.35
N SER A 184 13.27 -21.14 0.17
CA SER A 184 14.65 -20.73 -0.16
C SER A 184 14.84 -20.13 -1.57
N VAL A 185 13.80 -20.11 -2.42
CA VAL A 185 13.90 -19.63 -3.81
C VAL A 185 13.84 -18.11 -3.91
N PHE A 186 13.21 -17.39 -2.96
CA PHE A 186 12.97 -15.95 -3.05
C PHE A 186 14.23 -15.10 -2.90
N ASN A 187 14.96 -14.95 -4.01
CA ASN A 187 16.07 -14.01 -4.09
C ASN A 187 15.57 -12.54 -4.17
N PRO A 188 16.40 -11.56 -3.78
CA PRO A 188 16.04 -10.15 -3.85
C PRO A 188 15.61 -9.66 -5.25
N LYS A 189 16.11 -10.29 -6.33
CA LYS A 189 15.69 -9.96 -7.69
C LYS A 189 14.23 -10.32 -7.93
N GLN A 190 13.79 -11.52 -7.56
CA GLN A 190 12.38 -11.89 -7.63
C GLN A 190 11.50 -10.97 -6.79
N ARG A 191 11.94 -10.61 -5.58
CA ARG A 191 11.20 -9.66 -4.71
C ARG A 191 11.07 -8.29 -5.38
N PHE A 192 12.14 -7.79 -6.00
CA PHE A 192 12.09 -6.51 -6.72
C PHE A 192 11.02 -6.53 -7.82
N TYR A 193 10.99 -7.59 -8.63
CA TYR A 193 10.01 -7.74 -9.68
C TYR A 193 8.59 -7.89 -9.11
N LEU A 194 8.35 -8.91 -8.28
CA LEU A 194 6.99 -9.30 -7.88
C LEU A 194 6.38 -8.42 -6.80
N LYS A 195 7.19 -7.92 -5.86
CA LYS A 195 6.74 -7.09 -4.74
C LYS A 195 6.89 -5.60 -5.07
N THR A 196 8.11 -5.12 -5.24
CA THR A 196 8.38 -3.67 -5.32
C THR A 196 7.80 -3.03 -6.58
N CYS A 197 7.94 -3.64 -7.75
CA CYS A 197 7.32 -3.11 -8.97
C CYS A 197 5.79 -3.13 -8.88
N SER A 198 5.21 -4.23 -8.41
CA SER A 198 3.76 -4.35 -8.20
C SER A 198 3.23 -3.32 -7.22
N PHE A 199 3.96 -3.08 -6.13
CA PHE A 199 3.55 -2.13 -5.11
C PHE A 199 3.57 -0.69 -5.63
N SER A 200 4.67 -0.28 -6.28
CA SER A 200 4.81 1.05 -6.86
C SER A 200 3.70 1.33 -7.88
N LEU A 201 3.46 0.37 -8.78
CA LEU A 201 2.42 0.52 -9.81
C LEU A 201 1.02 0.48 -9.20
N ASN A 202 0.74 -0.41 -8.25
CA ASN A 202 -0.52 -0.44 -7.50
C ASN A 202 -0.87 0.96 -6.97
N VAL A 203 0.08 1.62 -6.30
CA VAL A 203 -0.13 2.96 -5.71
C VAL A 203 -0.47 4.00 -6.78
N CYS A 204 0.20 3.97 -7.93
CA CYS A 204 -0.06 4.87 -9.06
C CYS A 204 -1.39 4.58 -9.78
N LEU A 205 -1.70 3.31 -10.08
CA LEU A 205 -2.93 2.87 -10.74
C LEU A 205 -4.20 3.19 -9.94
N SER A 206 -4.07 3.46 -8.65
CA SER A 206 -5.20 3.77 -7.78
C SER A 206 -5.37 5.28 -7.57
N SER A 207 -4.59 6.12 -8.26
CA SER A 207 -4.68 7.60 -8.28
C SER A 207 -5.54 8.12 -9.44
N LYS A 208 -6.00 9.38 -9.38
CA LYS A 208 -7.04 9.94 -10.28
C LYS A 208 -6.61 10.33 -11.70
N SER A 209 -5.32 10.61 -11.99
CA SER A 209 -4.88 10.95 -13.35
C SER A 209 -3.63 10.18 -13.77
N GLN A 210 -3.77 9.30 -14.76
CA GLN A 210 -2.83 8.21 -14.90
C GLN A 210 -2.09 8.30 -16.26
N ASN A 211 -0.90 8.90 -16.24
CA ASN A 211 0.01 8.95 -17.39
C ASN A 211 1.02 7.79 -17.32
N LEU A 212 0.52 6.55 -17.30
CA LEU A 212 1.38 5.36 -17.40
C LEU A 212 1.50 4.91 -18.86
N PRO A 213 2.60 4.23 -19.23
CA PRO A 213 2.79 3.73 -20.59
C PRO A 213 1.82 2.60 -20.97
N PHE A 214 1.15 1.99 -19.99
CA PHE A 214 0.16 0.94 -20.20
C PHE A 214 -1.11 1.24 -19.40
N THR A 215 -2.24 0.84 -19.96
CA THR A 215 -3.56 0.89 -19.34
C THR A 215 -3.76 -0.27 -18.37
N GLY A 216 -4.72 -0.13 -17.43
CA GLY A 216 -5.12 -1.24 -16.54
C GLY A 216 -5.54 -2.50 -17.31
N ALA A 217 -6.21 -2.34 -18.45
CA ALA A 217 -6.61 -3.44 -19.32
C ALA A 217 -5.42 -4.22 -19.91
N GLU A 218 -4.36 -3.51 -20.32
CA GLU A 218 -3.14 -4.15 -20.87
C GLU A 218 -2.39 -4.92 -19.79
N ILE A 219 -2.28 -4.35 -18.58
CA ILE A 219 -1.68 -5.04 -17.42
C ILE A 219 -2.46 -6.32 -17.10
N ILE A 220 -3.79 -6.24 -17.02
CA ILE A 220 -4.65 -7.40 -16.75
C ILE A 220 -4.47 -8.46 -17.83
N LYS A 221 -4.60 -8.10 -19.12
CA LYS A 221 -4.43 -9.05 -20.22
C LYS A 221 -3.07 -9.73 -20.20
N PHE A 222 -2.03 -9.00 -19.78
CA PHE A 222 -0.69 -9.55 -19.69
C PHE A 222 -0.56 -10.54 -18.53
N LEU A 223 -1.11 -10.25 -17.35
CA LEU A 223 -0.84 -11.00 -16.11
C LEU A 223 -1.93 -12.00 -15.69
N ASN A 224 -3.13 -11.91 -16.25
CA ASN A 224 -4.32 -12.55 -15.66
C ASN A 224 -4.21 -14.06 -15.47
N GLU A 225 -3.73 -14.79 -16.47
CA GLU A 225 -3.66 -16.25 -16.43
C GLU A 225 -2.79 -16.73 -15.25
N ASP A 226 -1.56 -16.22 -15.20
CA ASP A 226 -0.59 -16.56 -14.16
C ASP A 226 -1.06 -16.07 -12.77
N TYR A 227 -1.67 -14.89 -12.70
CA TYR A 227 -2.27 -14.35 -11.47
C TYR A 227 -3.39 -15.23 -10.91
N SER A 228 -4.32 -15.63 -11.78
CA SER A 228 -5.48 -16.43 -11.40
C SER A 228 -5.04 -17.78 -10.89
N GLN A 229 -4.12 -18.44 -11.61
CA GLN A 229 -3.55 -19.70 -11.17
C GLN A 229 -2.81 -19.58 -9.83
N MET A 230 -1.99 -18.52 -9.66
CA MET A 230 -1.25 -18.26 -8.43
C MET A 230 -2.19 -18.20 -7.22
N ILE A 231 -3.30 -17.44 -7.29
CA ILE A 231 -4.22 -17.34 -6.14
C ILE A 231 -4.91 -18.66 -5.86
N LEU A 232 -5.36 -19.36 -6.90
CA LEU A 232 -6.06 -20.64 -6.72
C LEU A 232 -5.17 -21.64 -5.98
N ILE A 233 -3.91 -21.79 -6.39
CA ILE A 233 -2.94 -22.72 -5.78
C ILE A 233 -2.59 -22.27 -4.36
N ASN A 234 -2.11 -21.04 -4.21
CA ASN A 234 -1.53 -20.60 -2.93
C ASN A 234 -2.60 -20.39 -1.84
N SER A 235 -3.86 -20.14 -2.19
CA SER A 235 -4.93 -19.96 -1.19
C SER A 235 -5.16 -21.16 -0.27
N TYR A 236 -4.72 -22.37 -0.68
CA TYR A 236 -4.82 -23.59 0.13
C TYR A 236 -3.62 -23.83 1.05
N THR A 237 -2.53 -23.07 0.90
CA THR A 237 -1.27 -23.27 1.62
C THR A 237 -0.88 -22.06 2.47
N ILE A 238 -1.83 -21.17 2.73
CA ILE A 238 -1.63 -19.89 3.43
C ILE A 238 -0.93 -20.02 4.79
N ASP A 239 -1.15 -21.12 5.49
CA ASP A 239 -0.53 -21.43 6.78
C ASP A 239 0.98 -21.69 6.70
N SER A 240 1.46 -22.07 5.51
CA SER A 240 2.86 -22.39 5.23
C SER A 240 3.61 -21.25 4.52
N TRP A 241 2.99 -20.09 4.30
CA TRP A 241 3.64 -18.99 3.59
C TRP A 241 4.79 -18.39 4.41
N SER A 242 5.93 -18.16 3.75
CA SER A 242 6.97 -17.29 4.29
C SER A 242 6.54 -15.82 4.19
N GLY A 243 7.24 -14.93 4.91
CA GLY A 243 7.02 -13.49 4.80
C GLY A 243 7.22 -12.97 3.37
N GLU A 244 8.17 -13.56 2.63
CA GLU A 244 8.44 -13.25 1.23
C GLU A 244 7.30 -13.60 0.29
N LEU A 245 6.76 -14.81 0.43
CA LEU A 245 5.65 -15.27 -0.41
C LEU A 245 4.40 -14.43 -0.13
N LEU A 246 4.11 -14.19 1.14
CA LEU A 246 3.06 -13.28 1.58
C LEU A 246 3.21 -11.90 0.93
N ALA A 247 4.39 -11.30 1.01
CA ALA A 247 4.68 -9.99 0.42
C ALA A 247 4.40 -9.99 -1.09
N CYS A 248 4.94 -10.95 -1.84
CA CYS A 248 4.73 -11.01 -3.29
C CYS A 248 3.23 -11.13 -3.62
N ILE A 249 2.52 -12.08 -3.00
CA ILE A 249 1.09 -12.30 -3.26
C ILE A 249 0.26 -11.06 -2.91
N ALA A 250 0.51 -10.45 -1.75
CA ALA A 250 -0.21 -9.26 -1.30
C ALA A 250 -0.13 -8.11 -2.31
N HIS A 251 1.07 -7.80 -2.79
CA HIS A 251 1.29 -6.69 -3.71
C HIS A 251 0.84 -7.00 -5.14
N ILE A 252 0.90 -8.26 -5.58
CA ILE A 252 0.31 -8.70 -6.87
C ILE A 252 -1.23 -8.58 -6.84
N ILE A 253 -1.89 -9.02 -5.77
CA ILE A 253 -3.35 -8.84 -5.60
C ILE A 253 -3.68 -7.35 -5.61
N GLY A 254 -2.90 -6.53 -4.90
CA GLY A 254 -3.06 -5.08 -4.91
C GLY A 254 -2.94 -4.47 -6.30
N LEU A 255 -1.93 -4.88 -7.09
CA LEU A 255 -1.75 -4.44 -8.47
C LEU A 255 -2.96 -4.78 -9.33
N MET A 256 -3.42 -6.03 -9.31
CA MET A 256 -4.56 -6.49 -10.11
C MET A 256 -5.85 -5.78 -9.70
N CYS A 257 -6.09 -5.62 -8.39
CA CYS A 257 -7.22 -4.85 -7.88
C CYS A 257 -7.20 -3.40 -8.39
N SER A 258 -6.05 -2.73 -8.32
CA SER A 258 -5.92 -1.34 -8.77
C SER A 258 -6.02 -1.20 -10.29
N ALA A 259 -5.52 -2.18 -11.05
CA ALA A 259 -5.72 -2.22 -12.50
C ALA A 259 -7.21 -2.31 -12.88
N CYS A 260 -8.02 -3.02 -12.10
CA CYS A 260 -9.48 -3.03 -12.30
C CYS A 260 -10.14 -1.68 -12.05
N TRP A 261 -9.53 -0.81 -11.24
CA TRP A 261 -10.08 0.50 -10.91
C TRP A 261 -9.62 1.62 -11.86
N TRP A 262 -8.84 1.26 -12.88
CA TRP A 262 -8.37 2.18 -13.89
C TRP A 262 -9.53 2.86 -14.64
N CYS A 263 -9.49 4.19 -14.75
CA CYS A 263 -10.50 5.02 -15.43
C CYS A 263 -11.99 4.70 -15.12
N GLU A 264 -12.31 4.20 -13.92
CA GLU A 264 -13.69 3.88 -13.49
C GLU A 264 -14.40 2.79 -14.33
N LEU A 265 -13.69 2.04 -15.17
CA LEU A 265 -14.23 0.94 -16.01
C LEU A 265 -14.27 -0.41 -15.29
N LYS A 266 -14.57 -0.38 -14.00
CA LYS A 266 -14.43 -1.49 -13.05
C LYS A 266 -15.11 -2.81 -13.50
N PRO A 267 -16.40 -2.84 -13.89
CA PRO A 267 -17.05 -4.09 -14.28
C PRO A 267 -16.38 -4.78 -15.48
N GLN A 268 -15.95 -4.00 -16.47
CA GLN A 268 -15.33 -4.52 -17.69
C GLN A 268 -13.98 -5.19 -17.38
N TYR A 269 -13.20 -4.61 -16.46
CA TYR A 269 -11.89 -5.14 -16.12
C TYR A 269 -11.95 -6.33 -15.17
N ILE A 270 -12.96 -6.41 -14.31
CA ILE A 270 -13.21 -7.61 -13.49
C ILE A 270 -13.60 -8.78 -14.38
N GLN A 271 -14.41 -8.54 -15.41
CA GLN A 271 -14.76 -9.56 -16.41
C GLN A 271 -13.56 -10.05 -17.23
N LEU A 272 -12.49 -9.25 -17.36
CA LEU A 272 -11.24 -9.73 -17.98
C LEU A 272 -10.48 -10.71 -17.08
N ILE A 273 -10.64 -10.63 -15.76
CA ILE A 273 -9.96 -11.50 -14.80
C ILE A 273 -10.74 -12.80 -14.62
N VAL A 274 -12.04 -12.67 -14.35
CA VAL A 274 -12.96 -13.78 -14.09
C VAL A 274 -14.08 -13.78 -15.14
N PRO A 275 -13.85 -14.30 -16.36
CA PRO A 275 -14.77 -14.15 -17.48
C PRO A 275 -16.02 -15.06 -17.42
N SER A 276 -16.03 -16.07 -16.55
CA SER A 276 -17.14 -17.03 -16.42
C SER A 276 -17.60 -17.19 -14.97
N GLU A 277 -18.82 -17.69 -14.76
CA GLU A 277 -19.37 -17.94 -13.42
C GLU A 277 -18.50 -18.92 -12.63
N ASP A 278 -18.09 -20.05 -13.23
CA ASP A 278 -17.26 -21.07 -12.55
C ASP A 278 -15.93 -20.47 -12.08
N THR A 279 -15.23 -19.75 -12.96
CA THR A 279 -13.97 -19.05 -12.61
C THR A 279 -14.18 -17.96 -11.55
N THR A 280 -15.38 -17.36 -11.52
CA THR A 280 -15.73 -16.31 -10.54
C THR A 280 -15.84 -16.91 -9.15
N TYR A 281 -16.53 -18.05 -9.00
CA TYR A 281 -16.68 -18.72 -7.72
C TYR A 281 -15.35 -19.22 -7.16
N GLU A 282 -14.52 -19.87 -7.97
CA GLU A 282 -13.22 -20.37 -7.52
C GLU A 282 -12.30 -19.23 -7.05
N HIS A 283 -12.26 -18.13 -7.79
CA HIS A 283 -11.48 -16.95 -7.43
C HIS A 283 -12.00 -16.31 -6.13
N ILE A 284 -13.32 -16.16 -5.98
CA ILE A 284 -13.94 -15.65 -4.76
C ILE A 284 -13.60 -16.54 -3.57
N PHE A 285 -13.75 -17.87 -3.69
CA PHE A 285 -13.42 -18.78 -2.60
C PHE A 285 -11.95 -18.72 -2.22
N ALA A 286 -11.06 -18.56 -3.19
CA ALA A 286 -9.65 -18.38 -2.92
C ALA A 286 -9.37 -17.09 -2.13
N LEU A 287 -9.93 -15.95 -2.54
CA LEU A 287 -9.80 -14.69 -1.79
C LEU A 287 -10.47 -14.77 -0.40
N ILE A 288 -11.59 -15.46 -0.27
CA ILE A 288 -12.25 -15.71 1.03
C ILE A 288 -11.33 -16.51 1.94
N ARG A 289 -10.64 -17.54 1.45
CA ARG A 289 -9.66 -18.29 2.26
C ARG A 289 -8.57 -17.37 2.81
N LEU A 290 -8.06 -16.45 1.98
CA LEU A 290 -7.06 -15.45 2.40
C LEU A 290 -7.60 -14.54 3.51
N VAL A 291 -8.79 -13.97 3.30
CA VAL A 291 -9.46 -13.09 4.28
C VAL A 291 -9.93 -13.85 5.52
N SER A 292 -10.08 -15.17 5.47
CA SER A 292 -10.55 -15.97 6.61
C SER A 292 -9.42 -16.41 7.53
N TYR A 293 -8.17 -16.23 7.12
CA TYR A 293 -7.00 -16.73 7.86
C TYR A 293 -6.73 -15.88 9.11
N GLN A 294 -7.26 -16.33 10.24
CA GLN A 294 -7.26 -15.61 11.52
C GLN A 294 -5.89 -15.10 12.00
N PRO A 295 -4.76 -15.83 11.82
CA PRO A 295 -3.46 -15.32 12.25
C PRO A 295 -3.08 -13.97 11.62
N TYR A 296 -3.55 -13.66 10.40
CA TYR A 296 -3.30 -12.37 9.77
C TYR A 296 -4.13 -11.24 10.39
N HIS A 297 -5.32 -11.50 10.92
CA HIS A 297 -6.14 -10.48 11.58
C HIS A 297 -5.44 -9.89 12.81
N GLN A 298 -4.72 -10.73 13.55
CA GLN A 298 -3.97 -10.34 14.75
C GLN A 298 -2.75 -9.48 14.43
N ARG A 299 -2.32 -9.46 13.17
CA ARG A 299 -1.14 -8.73 12.68
C ARG A 299 -1.50 -7.51 11.83
N ILE A 300 -2.79 -7.19 11.68
CA ILE A 300 -3.19 -5.96 11.00
C ILE A 300 -2.63 -4.78 11.80
N SER A 301 -1.86 -3.92 11.13
CA SER A 301 -1.27 -2.71 11.70
C SER A 301 -2.18 -1.50 11.45
N ALA A 302 -2.06 -0.46 12.27
CA ALA A 302 -2.76 0.81 12.04
C ALA A 302 -2.30 1.54 10.75
N GLN A 303 -1.22 1.06 10.12
CA GLN A 303 -0.63 1.61 8.90
C GLN A 303 -0.36 0.48 7.90
N SER A 304 -0.31 0.81 6.61
CA SER A 304 -0.18 -0.15 5.50
C SER A 304 1.24 -0.73 5.31
N TYR A 305 2.09 -0.75 6.34
CA TYR A 305 3.52 -1.07 6.18
C TYR A 305 3.87 -2.56 6.28
N ASN A 306 2.97 -3.39 6.79
CA ASN A 306 3.17 -4.84 6.81
C ASN A 306 2.30 -5.54 5.78
N ASP A 307 2.83 -6.64 5.25
CA ASP A 307 2.25 -7.33 4.11
C ASP A 307 0.92 -8.03 4.46
N GLU A 308 0.67 -8.40 5.73
CA GLU A 308 -0.66 -8.88 6.15
C GLU A 308 -1.75 -7.81 5.99
N THR A 309 -1.47 -6.56 6.39
CA THR A 309 -2.42 -5.45 6.22
C THR A 309 -2.69 -5.20 4.74
N VAL A 310 -1.64 -5.21 3.92
CA VAL A 310 -1.77 -5.05 2.46
C VAL A 310 -2.59 -6.18 1.86
N LEU A 311 -2.34 -7.44 2.25
CA LEU A 311 -3.06 -8.61 1.74
C LEU A 311 -4.56 -8.52 2.05
N ILE A 312 -4.92 -8.25 3.31
CA ILE A 312 -6.31 -8.19 3.74
C ILE A 312 -7.03 -7.01 3.05
N ASP A 313 -6.42 -5.82 3.01
CA ASP A 313 -6.97 -4.64 2.33
C ASP A 313 -7.21 -4.91 0.83
N ALA A 314 -6.19 -5.44 0.14
CA ALA A 314 -6.28 -5.73 -1.30
C ALA A 314 -7.31 -6.84 -1.60
N SER A 315 -7.34 -7.91 -0.81
CA SER A 315 -8.28 -9.02 -0.98
C SER A 315 -9.72 -8.59 -0.73
N LEU A 316 -9.97 -7.77 0.30
CA LEU A 316 -11.29 -7.20 0.57
C LEU A 316 -11.73 -6.25 -0.54
N GLY A 317 -10.84 -5.37 -1.01
CA GLY A 317 -11.11 -4.46 -2.11
C GLY A 317 -11.48 -5.20 -3.40
N PHE A 318 -10.76 -6.29 -3.70
CA PHE A 318 -11.04 -7.13 -4.86
C PHE A 318 -12.37 -7.88 -4.67
N LEU A 319 -12.57 -8.58 -3.55
CA LEU A 319 -13.81 -9.31 -3.26
C LEU A 319 -15.04 -8.43 -3.38
N LEU A 320 -15.02 -7.25 -2.75
CA LEU A 320 -16.11 -6.27 -2.81
C LEU A 320 -16.45 -5.93 -4.27
N SER A 321 -15.39 -5.72 -5.05
CA SER A 321 -15.50 -5.38 -6.46
C SER A 321 -16.13 -6.49 -7.30
N THR A 322 -15.75 -7.74 -7.06
CA THR A 322 -16.31 -8.89 -7.77
C THR A 322 -17.77 -9.13 -7.38
N VAL A 323 -18.09 -9.06 -6.09
CA VAL A 323 -19.46 -9.28 -5.58
C VAL A 323 -20.44 -8.28 -6.16
N GLU A 324 -20.07 -7.00 -6.28
CA GLU A 324 -20.90 -5.98 -6.91
C GLU A 324 -21.10 -6.20 -8.41
N THR A 325 -20.03 -6.63 -9.10
CA THR A 325 -20.06 -6.78 -10.57
C THR A 325 -20.99 -7.91 -10.98
N TYR A 326 -21.07 -8.97 -10.17
CA TYR A 326 -21.84 -10.18 -10.44
C TYR A 326 -23.08 -10.36 -9.55
N ASP A 327 -23.41 -9.36 -8.72
CA ASP A 327 -24.55 -9.40 -7.79
C ASP A 327 -24.58 -10.66 -6.90
N LEU A 328 -23.45 -10.97 -6.27
CA LEU A 328 -23.26 -12.23 -5.53
C LEU A 328 -23.63 -12.14 -4.04
N GLY A 329 -24.28 -11.07 -3.59
CA GLY A 329 -24.55 -10.82 -2.17
C GLY A 329 -25.33 -11.95 -1.48
N CYS A 330 -26.36 -12.47 -2.14
CA CYS A 330 -27.14 -13.62 -1.66
C CYS A 330 -26.32 -14.91 -1.58
N PHE A 331 -25.44 -15.15 -2.56
CA PHE A 331 -24.57 -16.31 -2.57
C PHE A 331 -23.59 -16.25 -1.39
N ILE A 332 -22.89 -15.12 -1.22
CA ILE A 332 -21.91 -14.95 -0.15
C ILE A 332 -22.55 -15.11 1.23
N SER A 333 -23.72 -14.51 1.44
CA SER A 333 -24.40 -14.56 2.74
C SER A 333 -24.97 -15.94 3.09
N SER A 334 -25.31 -16.76 2.09
CA SER A 334 -25.90 -18.08 2.31
C SER A 334 -24.89 -19.22 2.31
N GLN A 335 -23.78 -19.10 1.56
CA GLN A 335 -22.84 -20.20 1.31
C GLN A 335 -21.49 -20.04 2.00
N THR A 336 -21.26 -18.95 2.74
CA THR A 336 -19.96 -18.67 3.35
C THR A 336 -20.09 -18.16 4.78
N ASN A 337 -19.01 -18.31 5.57
CA ASN A 337 -18.92 -17.68 6.90
C ASN A 337 -18.30 -16.27 6.84
N LEU A 338 -18.13 -15.71 5.63
CA LEU A 338 -17.51 -14.41 5.44
C LEU A 338 -18.22 -13.28 6.22
N PRO A 339 -19.56 -13.21 6.34
CA PRO A 339 -20.21 -12.15 7.14
C PRO A 339 -19.72 -12.11 8.60
N THR A 340 -19.58 -13.26 9.24
CA THR A 340 -19.11 -13.33 10.64
C THR A 340 -17.66 -12.84 10.76
N ILE A 341 -16.82 -13.22 9.80
CA ILE A 341 -15.40 -12.86 9.76
C ILE A 341 -15.26 -11.35 9.54
N LEU A 342 -15.96 -10.79 8.56
CA LEU A 342 -15.96 -9.36 8.26
C LEU A 342 -16.48 -8.54 9.44
N TRP A 343 -17.50 -9.04 10.14
CA TRP A 343 -18.00 -8.38 11.34
C TRP A 343 -16.90 -8.27 12.40
N SER A 344 -16.16 -9.34 12.67
CA SER A 344 -15.02 -9.30 13.59
C SER A 344 -13.98 -8.28 13.14
N ILE A 345 -13.55 -8.33 11.87
CA ILE A 345 -12.56 -7.41 11.31
C ILE A 345 -13.01 -5.95 11.42
N ALA A 346 -14.27 -5.65 11.11
CA ALA A 346 -14.83 -4.30 11.18
C ALA A 346 -14.81 -3.73 12.61
N GLN A 347 -15.00 -4.59 13.62
CA GLN A 347 -14.95 -4.20 15.03
C GLN A 347 -13.52 -4.04 15.55
N THR A 348 -12.58 -4.90 15.15
CA THR A 348 -11.28 -5.02 15.82
C THR A 348 -10.10 -4.47 15.04
N SER A 349 -10.21 -4.29 13.72
CA SER A 349 -9.07 -3.85 12.89
C SER A 349 -8.59 -2.46 13.34
N PRO A 350 -7.28 -2.26 13.56
CA PRO A 350 -6.71 -0.94 13.82
C PRO A 350 -6.55 -0.12 12.53
N TYR A 351 -6.72 -0.72 11.35
CA TYR A 351 -6.61 -0.06 10.05
C TYR A 351 -7.97 0.40 9.54
N ASP A 352 -8.18 1.72 9.48
CA ASP A 352 -9.48 2.31 9.15
C ASP A 352 -10.00 1.89 7.77
N ARG A 353 -9.14 1.79 6.75
CA ARG A 353 -9.56 1.39 5.40
C ARG A 353 -10.11 -0.04 5.38
N ILE A 354 -9.46 -0.98 6.07
CA ILE A 354 -9.98 -2.35 6.21
C ILE A 354 -11.34 -2.35 6.90
N ARG A 355 -11.54 -1.52 7.94
CA ARG A 355 -12.84 -1.39 8.61
C ARG A 355 -13.90 -0.87 7.65
N VAL A 356 -13.61 0.19 6.89
CA VAL A 356 -14.53 0.75 5.87
C VAL A 356 -14.89 -0.33 4.86
N CYS A 357 -13.90 -1.05 4.32
CA CYS A 357 -14.13 -2.13 3.35
C CYS A 357 -14.97 -3.26 3.94
N ALA A 358 -14.70 -3.69 5.17
CA ALA A 358 -15.46 -4.74 5.84
C ALA A 358 -16.91 -4.33 6.10
N TYR A 359 -17.15 -3.12 6.60
CA TYR A 359 -18.51 -2.59 6.77
C TYR A 359 -19.25 -2.42 5.44
N GLY A 360 -18.57 -1.90 4.41
CA GLY A 360 -19.13 -1.77 3.06
C GLY A 360 -19.54 -3.13 2.50
N PHE A 361 -18.69 -4.14 2.65
CA PHE A 361 -19.00 -5.49 2.21
C PHE A 361 -20.17 -6.11 2.97
N LEU A 362 -20.22 -5.94 4.30
CA LEU A 362 -21.37 -6.38 5.11
C LEU A 362 -22.68 -5.75 4.66
N ALA A 363 -22.64 -4.47 4.26
CA ALA A 363 -23.81 -3.75 3.75
C ALA A 363 -24.34 -4.33 2.44
N GLU A 364 -23.47 -4.84 1.58
CA GLU A 364 -23.85 -5.45 0.29
C GLU A 364 -24.39 -6.88 0.44
N ILE A 365 -23.91 -7.65 1.42
CA ILE A 365 -24.29 -9.07 1.54
C ILE A 365 -25.42 -9.35 2.53
N LEU A 366 -25.62 -8.51 3.55
CA LEU A 366 -26.60 -8.78 4.61
C LEU A 366 -27.99 -8.20 4.29
N SER A 367 -29.03 -8.92 4.72
CA SER A 367 -30.40 -8.40 4.66
C SER A 367 -30.62 -7.23 5.63
N ASP A 368 -31.63 -6.39 5.35
CA ASP A 368 -32.03 -5.27 6.22
C ASP A 368 -32.30 -5.72 7.68
N LYS A 369 -32.85 -6.92 7.87
CA LYS A 369 -33.10 -7.48 9.21
C LYS A 369 -31.80 -7.78 9.95
N GLN A 370 -30.82 -8.38 9.27
CA GLN A 370 -29.51 -8.70 9.84
C GLN A 370 -28.70 -7.43 10.13
N LEU A 371 -28.71 -6.45 9.21
CA LEU A 371 -28.08 -5.16 9.40
C LEU A 371 -28.61 -4.43 10.64
N LYS A 372 -29.94 -4.41 10.83
CA LYS A 372 -30.58 -3.84 12.02
C LYS A 372 -30.20 -4.59 13.30
N ALA A 373 -30.20 -5.92 13.27
CA ALA A 373 -29.84 -6.73 14.43
C ALA A 373 -28.40 -6.48 14.91
N LEU A 374 -27.46 -6.34 13.96
CA LEU A 374 -26.06 -6.06 14.24
C LEU A 374 -25.78 -4.57 14.53
N LYS A 375 -26.80 -3.70 14.47
CA LYS A 375 -26.66 -2.23 14.58
C LYS A 375 -25.60 -1.66 13.64
N ILE A 376 -25.38 -2.32 12.49
CA ILE A 376 -24.36 -1.93 11.52
C ILE A 376 -24.56 -0.50 11.05
N SER A 377 -25.80 -0.04 10.89
CA SER A 377 -26.10 1.34 10.50
C SER A 377 -25.60 2.38 11.51
N ASN A 378 -25.75 2.12 12.80
CA ASN A 378 -25.33 3.06 13.84
C ASN A 378 -23.80 3.09 13.94
N ASN A 379 -23.19 1.90 13.94
CA ASN A 379 -21.73 1.76 13.99
C ASN A 379 -21.06 2.34 12.75
N MET A 380 -21.64 2.13 11.56
CA MET A 380 -21.18 2.75 10.31
C MET A 380 -21.33 4.26 10.39
N CYS A 381 -22.48 4.80 10.81
CA CYS A 381 -22.66 6.25 10.93
C CYS A 381 -21.64 6.88 11.87
N GLU A 382 -21.49 6.36 13.10
CA GLU A 382 -20.52 6.86 14.08
C GLU A 382 -19.08 6.78 13.54
N PHE A 383 -18.72 5.64 12.93
CA PHE A 383 -17.41 5.47 12.32
C PHE A 383 -17.19 6.41 11.12
N PHE A 384 -18.16 6.55 10.22
CA PHE A 384 -18.05 7.48 9.09
C PHE A 384 -17.97 8.94 9.54
N PHE A 385 -18.69 9.33 10.60
CA PHE A 385 -18.54 10.66 11.19
C PHE A 385 -17.14 10.87 11.74
N HIS A 386 -16.59 9.89 12.45
CA HIS A 386 -15.22 9.94 12.93
C HIS A 386 -14.20 10.05 11.78
N ILE A 387 -14.36 9.26 10.71
CA ILE A 387 -13.50 9.31 9.52
C ILE A 387 -13.63 10.66 8.81
N LEU A 388 -14.84 11.23 8.71
CA LEU A 388 -15.08 12.56 8.14
C LEU A 388 -14.44 13.67 8.95
N GLU A 389 -14.56 13.63 10.27
CA GLU A 389 -13.89 14.57 11.20
C GLU A 389 -12.36 14.48 11.05
N GLN A 390 -11.84 13.25 11.05
CA GLN A 390 -10.43 13.02 10.78
C GLN A 390 -10.00 13.54 9.41
N ALA A 391 -10.84 13.36 8.37
CA ALA A 391 -10.55 13.81 7.03
C ALA A 391 -10.51 15.33 6.91
N TRP A 392 -11.43 16.01 7.58
CA TRP A 392 -11.47 17.46 7.70
C TRP A 392 -10.19 18.02 8.31
N ASN A 393 -9.68 17.38 9.37
CA ASN A 393 -8.46 17.81 10.05
C ASN A 393 -7.18 17.52 9.23
N HIS A 394 -7.23 16.63 8.23
CA HIS A 394 -6.06 16.20 7.45
C HIS A 394 -6.37 16.01 5.94
N PRO A 395 -6.66 17.09 5.20
CA PRO A 395 -7.20 17.04 3.84
C PRO A 395 -6.22 16.51 2.79
N THR A 396 -4.92 16.41 3.11
CA THR A 396 -3.87 15.97 2.18
C THR A 396 -3.70 14.45 2.11
N LYS A 397 -4.21 13.69 3.10
CA LYS A 397 -4.02 12.22 3.17
C LYS A 397 -5.00 11.47 2.27
N ARG A 398 -4.54 10.41 1.61
CA ARG A 398 -5.27 9.67 0.57
C ARG A 398 -6.62 9.09 1.00
N TRP A 399 -6.64 8.34 2.10
CA TRP A 399 -7.87 7.78 2.71
C TRP A 399 -8.80 8.83 3.35
N LYS A 400 -8.32 10.08 3.45
CA LYS A 400 -9.03 11.23 4.00
C LYS A 400 -9.47 12.22 2.92
N LYS A 401 -9.09 12.01 1.66
CA LYS A 401 -9.59 12.72 0.47
C LYS A 401 -10.86 12.13 -0.13
N ILE A 402 -11.58 11.31 0.64
CA ILE A 402 -12.95 10.98 0.26
C ILE A 402 -13.75 12.27 0.46
N THR A 403 -14.01 13.01 -0.61
CA THR A 403 -14.76 14.25 -0.47
C THR A 403 -16.12 13.92 0.14
N ILE A 404 -16.69 14.84 0.95
CA ILE A 404 -18.08 14.72 1.41
C ILE A 404 -18.99 14.42 0.22
N GLN A 405 -18.68 14.94 -0.97
CA GLN A 405 -19.37 14.59 -2.21
C GLN A 405 -19.18 13.13 -2.67
N HIS A 406 -18.02 12.47 -2.53
CA HIS A 406 -17.84 11.05 -2.82
C HIS A 406 -18.49 10.14 -1.75
N LEU A 407 -18.47 10.59 -0.49
CA LEU A 407 -19.21 9.99 0.63
C LEU A 407 -20.73 10.18 0.51
N LEU A 408 -21.22 11.28 -0.06
CA LEU A 408 -22.66 11.54 -0.24
C LEU A 408 -23.18 11.09 -1.62
N LYS A 409 -22.33 11.04 -2.67
CA LYS A 409 -22.67 10.52 -4.00
C LYS A 409 -22.49 9.00 -4.11
N GLY A 410 -21.98 8.32 -3.08
CA GLY A 410 -21.83 6.86 -3.06
C GLY A 410 -20.79 6.32 -4.06
N ILE A 411 -19.73 7.09 -4.32
CA ILE A 411 -18.69 6.73 -5.32
C ILE A 411 -17.52 5.96 -4.69
N PHE A 412 -17.39 5.97 -3.35
CA PHE A 412 -16.86 4.78 -2.67
C PHE A 412 -17.99 3.72 -2.63
N ILE A 413 -18.30 3.24 -3.83
CA ILE A 413 -18.96 1.99 -4.18
C ILE A 413 -20.46 1.77 -3.92
N ARG A 414 -21.17 2.57 -3.12
CA ARG A 414 -22.57 2.38 -2.69
C ARG A 414 -22.76 1.72 -1.32
N ALA A 415 -21.76 1.77 -0.42
CA ALA A 415 -22.03 1.76 1.03
C ALA A 415 -23.06 2.87 1.43
N CYS A 416 -23.23 3.89 0.58
CA CYS A 416 -24.22 4.94 0.71
C CYS A 416 -25.55 4.68 -0.02
N PHE A 417 -25.74 3.58 -0.75
CA PHE A 417 -27.11 3.14 -1.10
C PHE A 417 -27.89 2.81 0.17
N VAL A 418 -27.22 2.35 1.23
CA VAL A 418 -27.81 2.26 2.57
C VAL A 418 -28.24 3.65 3.05
N LEU A 419 -27.41 4.69 2.96
CA LEU A 419 -27.86 6.05 3.32
C LEU A 419 -29.01 6.57 2.44
N ARG A 420 -29.10 6.22 1.14
CA ARG A 420 -30.25 6.57 0.28
C ARG A 420 -31.52 5.75 0.58
N ARG A 421 -31.38 4.46 0.89
CA ARG A 421 -32.46 3.54 1.29
C ARG A 421 -32.99 3.86 2.70
N TYR A 422 -32.15 4.42 3.55
CA TYR A 422 -32.47 4.84 4.93
C TYR A 422 -32.81 6.33 5.09
N ALA A 423 -32.40 7.24 4.18
CA ALA A 423 -32.88 8.63 4.16
C ALA A 423 -34.41 8.71 3.96
N ASN A 424 -35.00 7.68 3.35
CA ASN A 424 -36.46 7.55 3.20
C ASN A 424 -37.14 6.90 4.42
N ASN A 425 -36.40 6.42 5.42
CA ASN A 425 -36.93 5.62 6.55
C ASN A 425 -36.39 6.00 7.95
N CYS A 426 -35.45 6.95 8.07
CA CYS A 426 -35.00 7.48 9.35
C CYS A 426 -35.76 8.76 9.72
N PRO A 427 -36.16 8.96 10.99
CA PRO A 427 -36.58 10.27 11.46
C PRO A 427 -35.41 11.26 11.31
N PRO A 428 -35.67 12.56 11.10
CA PRO A 428 -34.62 13.53 10.82
C PRO A 428 -33.63 13.56 11.98
N ILE A 429 -32.44 13.03 11.75
CA ILE A 429 -31.28 13.34 12.57
C ILE A 429 -31.15 14.85 12.47
N LYS A 430 -31.24 15.56 13.60
CA LYS A 430 -31.07 17.02 13.65
C LYS A 430 -29.74 17.38 13.00
N MET A 431 -29.79 17.78 11.73
CA MET A 431 -28.69 18.35 10.96
C MET A 431 -28.38 19.77 11.45
N SER A 432 -28.17 20.00 12.75
CA SER A 432 -27.73 21.32 13.23
C SER A 432 -26.32 21.66 12.74
N PHE A 433 -25.56 20.66 12.28
CA PHE A 433 -24.19 20.83 11.78
C PHE A 433 -24.12 21.28 10.30
N LEU A 434 -25.10 20.91 9.45
CA LEU A 434 -25.10 21.35 8.04
C LEU A 434 -25.49 22.83 7.87
N THR A 435 -26.16 23.42 8.85
CA THR A 435 -26.39 24.86 8.90
C THR A 435 -25.12 25.69 9.15
N GLN A 436 -24.06 25.09 9.71
CA GLN A 436 -22.76 25.75 9.88
C GLN A 436 -21.83 25.55 8.67
N MET A 437 -22.13 24.63 7.76
CA MET A 437 -21.36 24.39 6.52
C MET A 437 -21.75 25.30 5.33
N LYS A 438 -22.66 26.26 5.54
CA LYS A 438 -23.07 27.26 4.53
C LYS A 438 -22.41 28.64 4.70
N SER A 439 -21.52 28.79 5.68
CA SER A 439 -20.63 29.94 5.86
C SER A 439 -19.20 29.49 5.67
#